data_AF-A0A2G6DN86-F1
#
_entry.id   AF-A0A2G6DN86-F1
#
_cell.length_a   1.000
_cell.length_b   1.000
_cell.length_c   1.000
_cell.angle_alpha   90.00
_cell.angle_beta   90.00
_cell.angle_gamma   90.00
#
_symmetry.space_group_name_H-M   'P 1'
#
loop_
_entity.id
_entity.type
_entity.pdbx_description
1 polymer ?
#
loop_
_entity_poly.entity_id
_entity_poly.type
_entity_poly.pdbx_seq_one_letter_code
_entity_poly.pdbx_strand_id
1 'polypeptide(L)'
;MNYKQISEQIKHELFSGWKTFEVIWLALFLLAQIIAFILQPDTLLGMIAGISGIICVVFVGKGKISNYFFGLIFAYSYFYVSLSNNYLGEMNTTLYVYIPAQFIGYFLWKENMQNEQDGDTTVIAKALDLKGWTILIASVAIGSLCFISALKYFGSSSVGLDGVTTVL
;
A
#
# COMPACT_ATOMS: atom_id res chain seq x y z
N MET A 1 -26.01 3.97 -16.42
CA MET A 1 -24.73 3.26 -16.66
C MET A 1 -25.04 1.77 -16.76
N ASN A 2 -24.75 1.12 -17.89
CA ASN A 2 -25.13 -0.28 -18.13
C ASN A 2 -24.17 -1.21 -17.36
N TYR A 3 -24.69 -2.20 -16.63
CA TYR A 3 -23.89 -3.16 -15.87
C TYR A 3 -22.76 -3.80 -16.70
N LYS A 4 -23.04 -4.08 -17.99
CA LYS A 4 -22.04 -4.59 -18.93
C LYS A 4 -20.86 -3.64 -19.13
N GLN A 5 -21.10 -2.33 -19.23
CA GLN A 5 -20.02 -1.35 -19.41
C GLN A 5 -19.12 -1.26 -18.17
N ILE A 6 -19.70 -1.31 -16.97
CA ILE A 6 -18.93 -1.28 -15.71
C ILE A 6 -18.07 -2.54 -15.59
N SER A 7 -18.65 -3.71 -15.90
CA SER A 7 -17.89 -4.97 -15.88
C SER A 7 -16.72 -4.95 -16.86
N GLU A 8 -16.91 -4.45 -18.08
CA GLU A 8 -15.83 -4.36 -19.07
C GLU A 8 -14.75 -3.38 -18.62
N GLN A 9 -15.12 -2.23 -18.04
CA GLN A 9 -14.16 -1.29 -17.47
C GLN A 9 -13.34 -1.91 -16.33
N ILE A 10 -13.98 -2.65 -15.42
CA ILE A 10 -13.27 -3.32 -14.32
C ILE A 10 -12.32 -4.40 -14.85
N LYS A 11 -12.78 -5.21 -15.82
CA LYS A 11 -11.91 -6.23 -16.42
C LYS A 11 -10.72 -5.60 -17.14
N HIS A 12 -10.97 -4.52 -17.88
CA HIS A 12 -9.92 -3.78 -18.56
C HIS A 12 -8.91 -3.22 -17.55
N GLU A 13 -9.38 -2.56 -16.50
CA GLU A 13 -8.53 -2.04 -15.43
C GLU A 13 -7.68 -3.15 -14.78
N LEU A 14 -8.27 -4.30 -14.48
CA LEU A 14 -7.58 -5.39 -13.78
C LEU A 14 -6.61 -6.17 -14.67
N PHE A 15 -6.93 -6.39 -15.95
CA PHE A 15 -6.21 -7.34 -16.82
C PHE A 15 -5.56 -6.71 -18.05
N SER A 16 -5.76 -5.42 -18.33
CA SER A 16 -5.10 -4.72 -19.43
C SER A 16 -3.73 -4.14 -19.05
N GLY A 17 -2.87 -3.97 -20.05
CA GLY A 17 -1.57 -3.30 -19.90
C GLY A 17 -0.47 -4.11 -19.20
N TRP A 18 -0.64 -5.43 -19.01
CA TRP A 18 0.32 -6.26 -18.30
C TRP A 18 1.44 -6.77 -19.21
N LYS A 19 2.69 -6.55 -18.79
CA LYS A 19 3.85 -7.22 -19.42
C LYS A 19 3.97 -8.64 -18.89
N THR A 20 4.41 -9.57 -19.73
CA THR A 20 4.61 -10.98 -19.35
C THR A 20 5.49 -11.13 -18.10
N PHE A 21 6.54 -10.32 -17.99
CA PHE A 21 7.40 -10.28 -16.81
C PHE A 21 6.64 -9.89 -15.52
N GLU A 22 5.76 -8.89 -15.58
CA GLU A 22 4.97 -8.42 -14.42
C GLU A 22 4.01 -9.51 -13.94
N VAL A 23 3.37 -10.22 -14.89
CA VAL A 23 2.46 -11.34 -14.57
C VAL A 23 3.21 -12.49 -13.91
N ILE A 24 4.37 -12.87 -14.46
CA ILE A 24 5.20 -13.94 -13.88
C ILE A 24 5.62 -13.59 -12.45
N TRP A 25 6.06 -12.35 -12.22
CA TRP A 25 6.46 -11.90 -10.89
C TRP A 25 5.30 -11.84 -9.90
N LEU A 26 4.13 -11.33 -10.32
CA LEU A 26 2.94 -11.34 -9.47
C LEU A 26 2.56 -12.78 -9.08
N ALA A 27 2.54 -13.70 -10.05
CA ALA A 27 2.25 -15.11 -9.79
C ALA A 27 3.28 -15.73 -8.83
N LEU A 28 4.56 -15.41 -8.99
CA LEU A 28 5.63 -15.87 -8.12
C LEU A 28 5.45 -15.35 -6.68
N PHE A 29 5.17 -14.06 -6.49
CA PHE A 29 4.95 -13.49 -5.16
C PHE A 29 3.71 -14.07 -4.47
N LEU A 30 2.61 -14.25 -5.21
CA LEU A 30 1.41 -14.89 -4.68
C LEU A 30 1.66 -16.36 -4.30
N LEU A 31 2.41 -17.08 -5.13
CA LEU A 31 2.80 -18.46 -4.84
C LEU A 31 3.73 -18.55 -3.62
N ALA A 32 4.69 -17.62 -3.49
CA ALA A 32 5.54 -17.53 -2.32
C ALA A 32 4.73 -17.27 -1.04
N GLN A 33 3.71 -16.40 -1.10
CA GLN A 33 2.80 -16.13 0.02
C GLN A 33 2.01 -17.38 0.42
N ILE A 34 1.50 -18.14 -0.56
CA ILE A 34 0.78 -19.40 -0.30
C ILE A 34 1.71 -20.44 0.30
N ILE A 35 2.94 -20.59 -0.21
CA ILE A 35 3.93 -21.52 0.33
C ILE A 35 4.28 -21.13 1.77
N ALA A 36 4.54 -19.85 2.05
CA ALA A 36 4.82 -19.37 3.39
C ALA A 36 3.69 -19.71 4.37
N PHE A 37 2.43 -19.52 3.94
CA PHE A 37 1.26 -19.90 4.72
C PHE A 37 1.15 -21.42 4.95
N ILE A 38 1.52 -22.27 4.00
CA ILE A 38 1.51 -23.72 4.18
C ILE A 38 2.61 -24.17 5.15
N LEU A 39 3.81 -23.59 5.04
CA LEU A 39 4.95 -23.93 5.89
C LEU A 39 4.77 -23.44 7.33
N GLN A 40 4.19 -22.26 7.49
CA GLN A 40 3.90 -21.66 8.78
C GLN A 40 2.46 -21.13 8.76
N PRO A 41 1.47 -22.01 9.07
CA PRO A 41 0.07 -21.62 9.07
C PRO A 41 -0.18 -20.50 10.06
N ASP A 42 -0.55 -19.34 9.52
CA ASP A 42 -1.10 -18.22 10.28
C ASP A 42 -2.64 -18.25 10.18
N THR A 43 -3.29 -17.18 10.59
CA THR A 43 -4.72 -16.98 10.39
C THR A 43 -5.07 -16.81 8.91
N LEU A 44 -6.28 -17.26 8.55
CA LEU A 44 -6.85 -17.03 7.21
C LEU A 44 -6.90 -15.53 6.87
N LEU A 45 -7.09 -14.68 7.90
CA LEU A 45 -7.06 -13.23 7.77
C LEU A 45 -5.65 -12.71 7.44
N GLY A 46 -4.60 -13.28 8.03
CA GLY A 46 -3.20 -13.02 7.69
C GLY A 46 -2.87 -13.37 6.24
N MET A 47 -3.40 -14.49 5.73
CA MET A 47 -3.25 -14.84 4.31
C MET A 47 -3.93 -13.83 3.38
N ILE A 48 -5.16 -13.39 3.72
CA ILE A 48 -5.90 -12.37 2.96
C ILE A 48 -5.12 -11.05 2.97
N ALA A 49 -4.58 -10.64 4.12
CA ALA A 49 -3.75 -9.44 4.24
C ALA A 49 -2.52 -9.53 3.33
N GLY A 50 -1.76 -10.63 3.38
CA GLY A 50 -0.58 -10.80 2.52
C GLY A 50 -0.90 -10.77 1.03
N ILE A 51 -1.94 -11.50 0.59
CA ILE A 51 -2.33 -11.53 -0.83
C ILE A 51 -2.80 -10.14 -1.31
N SER A 52 -3.69 -9.49 -0.55
CA SER A 52 -4.19 -8.16 -0.92
C SER A 52 -3.11 -7.09 -0.89
N GLY A 53 -2.16 -7.18 0.06
CA GLY A 53 -0.99 -6.31 0.13
C GLY A 53 -0.09 -6.44 -1.11
N ILE A 54 0.22 -7.67 -1.54
CA ILE A 54 1.01 -7.93 -2.77
C ILE A 54 0.30 -7.34 -3.99
N ILE A 55 -1.00 -7.59 -4.15
CA ILE A 55 -1.77 -7.06 -5.30
C ILE A 55 -1.78 -5.53 -5.24
N CYS A 56 -2.01 -4.94 -4.07
CA CYS A 56 -2.01 -3.49 -3.86
C CYS A 56 -0.71 -2.85 -4.37
N VAL A 57 0.45 -3.30 -3.87
CA VAL A 57 1.74 -2.66 -4.22
C VAL A 57 2.12 -2.84 -5.69
N VAL A 58 1.75 -3.98 -6.29
CA VAL A 58 1.95 -4.19 -7.73
C VAL A 58 1.08 -3.23 -8.55
N PHE A 59 -0.18 -3.05 -8.16
CA PHE A 59 -1.09 -2.10 -8.82
C PHE A 59 -0.66 -0.63 -8.62
N VAL A 60 -0.10 -0.27 -7.45
CA VAL A 60 0.53 1.04 -7.23
C VAL A 60 1.68 1.24 -8.21
N GLY A 61 2.56 0.24 -8.36
CA GLY A 61 3.68 0.29 -9.31
C GLY A 61 3.24 0.44 -10.77
N LYS A 62 2.05 -0.08 -11.11
CA LYS A 62 1.40 0.09 -12.42
C LYS A 62 0.66 1.42 -12.57
N GLY A 63 0.48 2.19 -11.51
CA GLY A 63 -0.31 3.41 -11.52
C GLY A 63 -1.82 3.17 -11.69
N LYS A 64 -2.32 1.98 -11.36
CA LYS A 64 -3.74 1.60 -11.52
C LYS A 64 -4.58 2.03 -10.32
N ILE A 65 -5.73 2.65 -10.53
CA ILE A 65 -6.58 3.20 -9.45
C ILE A 65 -7.17 2.07 -8.58
N SER A 66 -7.31 0.86 -9.14
CA SER A 66 -7.78 -0.31 -8.39
C SER A 66 -6.88 -0.70 -7.21
N ASN A 67 -5.65 -0.17 -7.12
CA ASN A 67 -4.79 -0.39 -5.95
C ASN A 67 -5.51 -0.03 -4.64
N TYR A 68 -6.30 1.05 -4.61
CA TYR A 68 -6.97 1.51 -3.41
C TYR A 68 -8.05 0.55 -2.90
N PHE A 69 -8.64 -0.25 -3.79
CA PHE A 69 -9.58 -1.30 -3.39
C PHE A 69 -8.85 -2.45 -2.67
N PHE A 70 -7.76 -2.95 -3.25
CA PHE A 70 -6.94 -3.98 -2.62
C PHE A 70 -6.22 -3.47 -1.36
N GLY A 71 -5.79 -2.21 -1.37
CA GLY A 71 -5.20 -1.52 -0.23
C GLY A 71 -6.15 -1.38 0.94
N LEU A 72 -7.46 -1.16 0.69
CA LEU A 72 -8.46 -1.22 1.76
C LEU A 72 -8.64 -2.63 2.33
N ILE A 73 -8.71 -3.67 1.48
CA ILE A 73 -8.79 -5.07 1.95
C ILE A 73 -7.57 -5.38 2.83
N PHE A 74 -6.38 -5.00 2.37
CA PHE A 74 -5.13 -5.13 3.13
C PHE A 74 -5.21 -4.38 4.46
N ALA A 75 -5.51 -3.09 4.45
CA ALA A 75 -5.50 -2.27 5.66
C ALA A 75 -6.49 -2.78 6.73
N TYR A 76 -7.71 -3.15 6.34
CA TYR A 76 -8.67 -3.71 7.30
C TYR A 76 -8.23 -5.07 7.83
N SER A 77 -7.84 -6.01 6.96
CA SER A 77 -7.41 -7.34 7.40
C SER A 77 -6.14 -7.28 8.26
N TYR A 78 -5.15 -6.49 7.84
CA TYR A 78 -3.89 -6.31 8.55
C TYR A 78 -4.06 -5.57 9.89
N PHE A 79 -5.00 -4.63 10.01
CA PHE A 79 -5.34 -4.00 11.29
C PHE A 79 -5.77 -5.05 12.32
N TYR A 80 -6.68 -5.96 11.96
CA TYR A 80 -7.15 -7.01 12.87
C TYR A 80 -6.07 -8.07 13.17
N VAL A 81 -5.23 -8.40 12.19
CA VAL A 81 -4.07 -9.29 12.41
C VAL A 81 -3.09 -8.66 13.39
N SER A 82 -2.75 -7.38 13.19
CA SER A 82 -1.83 -6.64 14.05
C SER A 82 -2.40 -6.46 15.46
N LEU A 83 -3.70 -6.18 15.57
CA LEU A 83 -4.41 -6.09 16.85
C LEU A 83 -4.36 -7.43 17.61
N SER A 84 -4.61 -8.55 16.92
CA SER A 84 -4.63 -9.89 17.53
C SER A 84 -3.24 -10.32 18.02
N ASN A 85 -2.18 -9.88 17.33
CA ASN A 85 -0.78 -10.15 17.70
C ASN A 85 -0.17 -9.08 18.62
N ASN A 86 -0.96 -8.09 19.05
CA ASN A 86 -0.52 -6.97 19.90
C ASN A 86 0.63 -6.14 19.30
N TYR A 87 0.67 -6.01 17.97
CA TYR A 87 1.60 -5.15 17.24
C TYR A 87 1.06 -3.71 17.21
N LEU A 88 1.16 -3.03 18.36
CA LEU A 88 0.54 -1.71 18.55
C LEU A 88 1.00 -0.64 17.55
N GLY A 89 2.27 -0.66 17.13
CA GLY A 89 2.80 0.24 16.10
C GLY A 89 2.11 0.04 14.76
N GLU A 90 2.16 -1.19 14.24
CA GLU A 90 1.52 -1.60 12.98
C GLU A 90 0.02 -1.34 12.98
N MET A 91 -0.66 -1.66 14.08
CA MET A 91 -2.08 -1.41 14.27
C MET A 91 -2.41 0.09 14.18
N ASN A 92 -1.67 0.94 14.90
CA ASN A 92 -1.89 2.39 14.91
C ASN A 92 -1.57 3.01 13.54
N THR A 93 -0.46 2.62 12.91
CA THR A 93 -0.10 3.09 11.57
C THR A 93 -1.17 2.69 10.57
N THR A 94 -1.66 1.45 10.63
CA THR A 94 -2.72 0.99 9.72
C THR A 94 -4.01 1.78 9.92
N LEU A 95 -4.42 1.99 11.18
CA LEU A 95 -5.67 2.67 11.52
C LEU A 95 -5.64 4.17 11.19
N TYR A 96 -4.56 4.86 11.54
CA TYR A 96 -4.48 6.32 11.46
C TYR A 96 -3.81 6.83 10.20
N VAL A 97 -2.98 6.02 9.54
CA VAL A 97 -2.26 6.40 8.31
C VAL A 97 -2.84 5.66 7.11
N TYR A 98 -2.80 4.34 7.09
CA TYR A 98 -3.12 3.60 5.86
C TYR A 98 -4.59 3.72 5.47
N ILE A 99 -5.53 3.47 6.39
CA ILE A 99 -6.98 3.54 6.09
C ILE A 99 -7.37 4.93 5.57
N PRO A 100 -7.05 6.06 6.25
CA PRO A 100 -7.36 7.38 5.73
C PRO A 100 -6.64 7.68 4.40
N ALA A 101 -5.37 7.28 4.26
CA ALA A 101 -4.60 7.48 3.03
C ALA A 101 -5.21 6.74 1.84
N GLN A 102 -5.88 5.59 2.05
CA GLN A 102 -6.57 4.90 0.95
C GLN A 102 -7.68 5.78 0.35
N PHE A 103 -8.46 6.48 1.18
CA PHE A 103 -9.52 7.36 0.69
C PHE A 103 -8.95 8.64 0.05
N ILE A 104 -8.04 9.32 0.75
CA ILE A 104 -7.43 10.55 0.27
C ILE A 104 -6.70 10.30 -1.07
N GLY A 105 -5.91 9.23 -1.11
CA GLY A 105 -5.16 8.83 -2.29
C GLY A 105 -6.09 8.48 -3.45
N TYR A 106 -7.19 7.76 -3.22
CA TYR A 106 -8.16 7.44 -4.26
C TYR A 106 -8.71 8.69 -4.93
N PHE A 107 -9.17 9.68 -4.16
CA PHE A 107 -9.71 10.91 -4.73
C PHE A 107 -8.63 11.70 -5.48
N LEU A 108 -7.43 11.83 -4.91
CA LEU A 108 -6.32 12.54 -5.53
C LEU A 108 -5.89 11.88 -6.85
N TRP A 109 -5.75 10.56 -6.87
CA TRP A 109 -5.38 9.83 -8.08
C TRP A 109 -6.46 9.90 -9.13
N LYS A 110 -7.74 9.77 -8.75
CA LYS A 110 -8.87 9.85 -9.67
C LYS A 110 -8.86 11.14 -10.49
N GLU A 111 -8.46 12.27 -9.88
CA GLU A 111 -8.34 13.57 -10.55
C GLU A 111 -7.09 13.68 -11.45
N ASN A 112 -6.13 12.78 -11.29
CA ASN A 112 -4.83 12.79 -11.97
C ASN A 112 -4.59 11.51 -12.81
N MET A 113 -5.66 10.81 -13.21
CA MET A 113 -5.60 9.70 -14.14
C MET A 113 -5.49 10.20 -15.58
N GLN A 114 -4.68 9.53 -16.39
CA GLN A 114 -4.54 9.77 -17.83
C GLN A 114 -4.79 8.47 -18.60
N ASN A 115 -5.38 8.58 -19.80
CA ASN A 115 -5.51 7.44 -20.71
C ASN A 115 -4.24 7.33 -21.55
N GLU A 116 -3.64 6.15 -21.55
CA GLU A 116 -2.55 5.79 -22.44
C GLU A 116 -3.07 5.39 -23.83
N GLN A 117 -2.17 5.41 -24.82
CA GLN A 117 -2.51 5.12 -26.21
C GLN A 117 -3.06 3.70 -26.42
N ASP A 118 -2.75 2.77 -25.53
CA ASP A 118 -3.22 1.37 -25.56
C ASP A 118 -4.59 1.19 -24.87
N GLY A 119 -5.23 2.29 -24.46
CA GLY A 119 -6.53 2.27 -23.78
C GLY A 119 -6.46 2.03 -22.27
N ASP A 120 -5.27 1.77 -21.71
CA ASP A 120 -5.06 1.65 -20.25
C ASP A 120 -5.11 3.02 -19.57
N THR A 121 -5.51 3.07 -18.31
CA THR A 121 -5.57 4.31 -17.54
C THR A 121 -4.58 4.25 -16.39
N THR A 122 -3.62 5.17 -16.39
CA THR A 122 -2.55 5.23 -15.37
C THR A 122 -2.50 6.60 -14.70
N VAL A 123 -2.05 6.67 -13.45
CA VAL A 123 -1.83 7.94 -12.77
C VAL A 123 -0.63 8.69 -13.35
N ILE A 124 -0.72 10.01 -13.42
CA ILE A 124 0.39 10.85 -13.84
C ILE A 124 1.49 10.84 -12.75
N ALA A 125 2.60 10.16 -13.03
CA ALA A 125 3.78 10.17 -12.17
C ALA A 125 4.56 11.48 -12.29
N LYS A 126 4.93 12.08 -11.15
CA LYS A 126 5.77 13.29 -11.08
C LYS A 126 7.08 12.96 -10.38
N ALA A 127 8.18 13.52 -10.87
CA ALA A 127 9.48 13.44 -10.22
C ALA A 127 9.75 14.70 -9.40
N LEU A 128 10.25 14.53 -8.18
CA LEU A 128 10.75 15.65 -7.37
C LEU A 128 12.05 16.19 -7.97
N ASP A 129 12.17 17.52 -8.00
CA ASP A 129 13.44 18.18 -8.30
C ASP A 129 14.38 18.13 -7.08
N LEU A 130 15.62 18.59 -7.24
CA LEU A 130 16.61 18.55 -6.16
C LEU A 130 16.13 19.31 -4.91
N LYS A 131 15.41 20.42 -5.09
CA LYS A 131 14.83 21.19 -3.97
C LYS A 131 13.75 20.38 -3.26
N GLY A 132 12.84 19.75 -4.00
CA GLY A 132 11.82 18.86 -3.45
C GLY A 132 12.44 17.72 -2.64
N TRP A 133 13.48 17.08 -3.17
CA TRP A 133 14.22 16.04 -2.45
C TRP A 133 14.86 16.55 -1.16
N THR A 134 15.50 17.72 -1.19
CA THR A 134 16.09 18.30 0.03
C THR A 134 15.05 18.61 1.10
N ILE A 135 13.87 19.11 0.70
CA ILE A 135 12.77 19.39 1.62
C ILE A 135 12.25 18.08 2.20
N LEU A 136 12.01 17.07 1.37
CA LEU A 136 11.54 15.74 1.80
C LEU A 136 12.49 15.13 2.84
N ILE A 137 13.79 15.07 2.54
CA ILE A 137 14.80 14.50 3.44
C ILE A 137 14.84 15.26 4.76
N ALA A 138 14.81 16.59 4.72
CA ALA A 138 14.78 17.41 5.93
C ALA A 138 13.50 17.17 6.74
N SER A 139 12.34 17.10 6.10
CA SER A 139 11.05 16.83 6.75
C SER A 139 11.00 15.44 7.39
N VAL A 140 11.48 14.40 6.71
CA VAL A 140 11.57 13.04 7.27
C VAL A 140 12.53 12.99 8.46
N ALA A 141 13.70 13.64 8.35
CA ALA A 141 14.68 13.69 9.44
C ALA A 141 14.11 14.41 10.67
N ILE A 142 13.51 15.60 10.49
CA ILE A 142 12.90 16.38 11.58
C ILE A 142 11.72 15.62 12.17
N GLY A 143 10.83 15.07 11.33
CA GLY A 143 9.69 14.26 11.76
C GLY A 143 10.11 13.07 12.60
N SER A 144 11.15 12.35 12.17
CA SER A 144 11.71 11.20 12.90
C SER A 144 12.24 11.63 14.26
N LEU A 145 13.00 12.73 14.34
CA LEU A 145 13.52 13.24 15.63
C LEU A 145 12.40 13.67 16.58
N CYS A 146 11.36 14.34 16.06
CA CYS A 146 10.18 14.72 16.83
C CYS A 146 9.43 13.49 17.36
N PHE A 147 9.19 12.49 16.51
CA PHE A 147 8.47 11.28 16.87
C PHE A 147 9.26 10.42 17.87
N ILE A 148 10.58 10.27 17.68
CA ILE A 148 11.49 9.65 18.65
C ILE A 148 11.42 10.36 20.01
N SER A 149 11.41 11.69 20.03
CA SER A 149 11.35 12.48 21.27
C SER A 149 10.02 12.26 22.01
N ALA A 150 8.91 12.20 21.27
CA ALA A 150 7.60 11.85 21.83
C ALA A 150 7.59 10.42 22.39
N LEU A 151 8.10 9.44 21.64
CA LEU A 151 8.18 8.04 22.09
C LEU A 151 9.05 7.86 23.35
N LYS A 152 10.14 8.64 23.50
CA LYS A 152 10.97 8.65 24.72
C LYS A 152 10.19 9.17 25.92
N TYR A 153 9.35 10.19 25.73
CA TYR A 153 8.49 10.73 26.79
C TYR A 153 7.46 9.70 27.27
N PHE A 154 6.92 8.87 26.37
CA PHE A 154 5.95 7.82 26.70
C PHE A 154 6.58 6.47 27.13
N GLY A 155 7.91 6.36 27.21
CA GLY A 155 8.59 5.19 27.78
C GLY A 155 8.59 3.93 26.90
N SER A 156 8.54 4.06 25.57
CA SER A 156 8.58 2.90 24.66
C SER A 156 9.95 2.19 24.67
N SER A 157 9.98 0.88 24.38
CA SER A 157 11.17 0.01 24.49
C SER A 157 12.07 -0.03 23.24
N SER A 158 11.56 0.30 22.05
CA SER A 158 12.28 0.31 20.76
C SER A 158 12.19 1.67 20.05
N VAL A 159 12.41 2.75 20.82
CA VAL A 159 12.15 4.13 20.38
C VAL A 159 12.89 4.54 19.09
N GLY A 160 14.11 4.03 18.89
CA GLY A 160 14.95 4.44 17.76
C GLY A 160 14.49 3.86 16.43
N LEU A 161 14.36 2.52 16.35
CA LEU A 161 14.02 1.83 15.12
C LEU A 161 12.57 2.15 14.72
N ASP A 162 11.64 2.01 15.66
CA ASP A 162 10.22 2.26 15.46
C ASP A 162 9.96 3.72 15.06
N GLY A 163 10.75 4.65 15.62
CA GLY A 163 10.63 6.07 15.33
C GLY A 163 11.03 6.44 13.90
N VAL A 164 12.03 5.76 13.34
CA VAL A 164 12.48 5.98 11.96
C VAL A 164 11.56 5.26 10.98
N THR A 165 11.22 4.00 11.22
CA THR A 165 10.41 3.19 10.29
C THR A 165 8.96 3.66 10.19
N THR A 166 8.45 4.37 11.19
CA THR A 166 7.07 4.91 11.15
C THR A 166 6.98 6.20 10.33
N VAL A 167 8.04 7.03 10.33
CA VAL A 167 8.03 8.32 9.63
C VAL A 167 8.50 8.19 8.18
N LEU A 168 9.33 7.19 7.90
CA LEU A 168 9.89 6.90 6.58
C LEU A 168 8.90 6.12 5.73
#